data_AF-A0A125Q577-F1
#
_entry.id   AF-A0A125Q577-F1
#
_cell.length_a   1.000
_cell.length_b   1.000
_cell.length_c   1.000
_cell.angle_alpha   90.00
_cell.angle_beta   90.00
_cell.angle_gamma   90.00
#
_symmetry.space_group_name_H-M   'P 1'
#
loop_
_entity.id
_entity.type
_entity.pdbx_description
1 polymer ?
#
loop_
_entity_poly.entity_id
_entity_poly.type
_entity_poly.pdbx_seq_one_letter_code
_entity_poly.pdbx_strand_id
1 'polypeptide(L)' 'MLSDWDPIGVSDIPEAADEYDAYADTVFSMLVNQNASVDDVAQYLFKIATEHMGLSYTQLAERCDKAARAVAAFRPDL' A
#
# COMPACT_ATOMS: atom_id res chain seq x y z
N MET A 1 1.02 -7.29 4.90
CA MET A 1 1.01 -5.82 5.13
C MET A 1 0.57 -5.07 3.88
N LEU A 2 1.20 -5.27 2.71
CA LEU A 2 0.64 -4.86 1.40
C LEU A 2 -0.12 -5.96 0.64
N SER A 3 0.01 -7.22 1.04
CA SER A 3 -0.82 -8.33 0.53
C SER A 3 -2.32 -8.08 0.71
N ASP A 4 -2.71 -7.26 1.71
CA ASP A 4 -4.10 -6.87 1.93
C ASP A 4 -4.53 -5.68 1.05
N TRP A 5 -3.57 -4.93 0.50
CA TRP A 5 -3.84 -3.89 -0.48
C TRP A 5 -4.14 -4.52 -1.84
N ASP A 6 -3.29 -5.43 -2.32
CA ASP A 6 -3.40 -6.26 -3.54
C ASP A 6 -4.46 -5.84 -4.58
N PRO A 7 -4.33 -4.67 -5.21
CA PRO A 7 -5.41 -4.09 -6.00
C PRO A 7 -5.59 -4.79 -7.36
N ILE A 8 -4.61 -5.62 -7.78
CA ILE A 8 -4.65 -6.44 -9.01
C ILE A 8 -4.85 -7.95 -8.76
N GLY A 9 -4.84 -8.41 -7.50
CA GLY A 9 -5.20 -9.77 -7.13
C GLY A 9 -4.13 -10.82 -7.39
N VAL A 10 -2.86 -10.50 -7.15
CA VAL A 10 -1.72 -11.38 -7.44
C VAL A 10 -1.03 -11.93 -6.18
N SER A 11 -1.50 -11.63 -4.97
CA SER A 11 -0.83 -12.08 -3.73
C SER A 11 -0.75 -13.60 -3.58
N ASP A 12 -1.67 -14.34 -4.19
CA ASP A 12 -1.71 -15.81 -4.17
C ASP A 12 -0.86 -16.45 -5.29
N ILE A 13 -0.17 -15.65 -6.11
CA ILE A 13 0.66 -16.11 -7.23
C ILE A 13 2.14 -16.05 -6.81
N PRO A 14 2.81 -17.19 -6.58
CA PRO A 14 4.20 -17.22 -6.14
C PRO A 14 5.18 -16.48 -7.06
N GLU A 15 4.93 -16.51 -8.37
CA GLU A 15 5.73 -15.84 -9.38
C GLU A 15 5.62 -14.30 -9.35
N ALA A 16 4.64 -13.76 -8.62
CA ALA A 16 4.40 -12.32 -8.46
C ALA A 16 4.68 -11.84 -7.01
N ALA A 17 5.40 -12.63 -6.23
CA ALA A 17 5.64 -12.32 -4.82
C ALA A 17 6.39 -10.99 -4.58
N ASP A 18 7.16 -10.52 -5.57
CA ASP A 18 7.94 -9.29 -5.53
C ASP A 18 7.22 -8.06 -6.13
N GLU A 19 6.02 -8.25 -6.70
CA GLU A 19 5.26 -7.20 -7.40
C GLU A 19 5.07 -5.92 -6.56
N TYR A 20 4.96 -6.07 -5.24
CA TYR A 20 4.67 -4.97 -4.33
C TYR A 20 5.88 -4.48 -3.51
N ASP A 21 7.06 -5.07 -3.66
CA ASP A 21 8.23 -4.80 -2.81
C ASP A 21 8.68 -3.34 -2.91
N ALA A 22 8.78 -2.79 -4.12
CA ALA A 22 9.19 -1.39 -4.32
C ALA A 22 8.23 -0.38 -3.67
N TYR A 23 6.93 -0.71 -3.62
CA TYR A 23 5.93 0.13 -2.97
C TYR A 23 5.98 -0.04 -1.44
N ALA A 24 6.26 -1.25 -0.95
CA ALA A 24 6.45 -1.51 0.48
C ALA A 24 7.62 -0.69 1.04
N ASP A 25 8.75 -0.64 0.33
CA ASP A 25 9.92 0.15 0.71
C ASP A 25 9.60 1.64 0.83
N THR A 26 8.82 2.18 -0.11
CA THR A 26 8.41 3.58 -0.07
C THR A 26 7.48 3.86 1.11
N VAL A 27 6.49 3.01 1.35
CA VAL A 27 5.57 3.14 2.49
C VAL A 27 6.34 3.05 3.82
N PHE A 28 7.30 2.13 3.93
CA PHE A 28 8.16 2.03 5.10
C PHE A 28 8.96 3.31 5.32
N SER A 29 9.57 3.87 4.26
CA SER A 29 10.27 5.15 4.36
C SER A 29 9.36 6.30 4.74
N MET A 30 8.10 6.33 4.27
CA MET A 30 7.14 7.36 4.66
C MET A 30 6.85 7.31 6.17
N LEU A 31 6.63 6.10 6.69
CA LEU A 31 6.33 5.90 8.11
C LEU A 31 7.50 6.23 9.04
N VAL A 32 8.72 5.83 8.67
CA VAL A 32 9.89 5.93 9.56
C VAL A 32 10.59 7.28 9.43
N ASN A 33 10.72 7.82 8.21
CA ASN A 33 11.61 8.96 7.96
C ASN A 33 10.89 10.29 7.75
N GLN A 34 9.60 10.27 7.40
CA GLN A 34 8.91 11.46 6.89
C GLN A 34 7.79 11.95 7.80
N ASN A 35 7.59 11.34 8.98
CA ASN A 35 6.45 11.61 9.85
C ASN A 35 5.10 11.56 9.10
N ALA A 36 5.03 10.73 8.04
CA ALA A 36 3.85 10.66 7.19
C ALA A 36 2.65 10.17 7.99
N SER A 37 1.50 10.79 7.74
CA SER A 37 0.22 10.36 8.30
C SER A 37 -0.28 9.09 7.61
N VAL A 38 -1.27 8.45 8.21
CA VAL A 38 -1.99 7.33 7.58
C VAL A 38 -2.63 7.76 6.26
N ASP A 39 -3.14 8.99 6.19
CA ASP A 39 -3.78 9.54 5.00
C ASP A 39 -2.77 9.74 3.86
N ASP A 40 -1.53 10.14 4.17
CA ASP A 40 -0.45 10.26 3.18
C ASP A 40 -0.12 8.90 2.56
N VAL A 41 -0.05 7.84 3.39
CA VAL A 41 0.17 6.47 2.92
C VAL A 41 -0.99 5.99 2.06
N ALA A 42 -2.24 6.24 2.47
CA ALA A 42 -3.42 5.88 1.70
C ALA A 42 -3.44 6.58 0.33
N GLN A 43 -3.10 7.87 0.30
CA GLN A 43 -3.02 8.65 -0.94
C GLN A 43 -1.91 8.14 -1.86
N TYR A 44 -0.75 7.79 -1.31
CA TYR A 44 0.34 7.19 -2.08
C TYR A 44 -0.09 5.88 -2.75
N LEU A 45 -0.69 4.96 -1.99
CA LEU A 45 -1.18 3.69 -2.52
C LEU A 45 -2.25 3.91 -3.60
N PHE A 46 -3.20 4.82 -3.36
CA PHE A 46 -4.22 5.17 -4.35
C PHE A 46 -3.61 5.71 -5.64
N LYS A 47 -2.58 6.56 -5.53
CA LYS A 47 -1.84 7.09 -6.67
C LYS A 47 -1.16 5.98 -7.49
N ILE A 48 -0.49 5.04 -6.84
CA ILE A 48 0.14 3.90 -7.55
C ILE A 48 -0.93 3.08 -8.28
N ALA A 49 -2.02 2.70 -7.60
CA ALA A 49 -3.08 1.93 -8.22
C ALA A 49 -3.71 2.63 -9.43
N THR A 50 -3.94 3.95 -9.34
CA THR A 50 -4.62 4.69 -10.41
C THR A 50 -3.67 5.12 -11.52
N GLU A 51 -2.51 5.68 -11.20
CA GLU A 51 -1.60 6.29 -12.17
C GLU A 51 -0.59 5.31 -12.76
N HIS A 52 -0.07 4.37 -11.95
CA HIS A 52 0.92 3.40 -12.42
C HIS A 52 0.26 2.12 -12.95
N MET A 53 -0.78 1.62 -12.26
CA MET A 53 -1.48 0.38 -12.64
C MET A 53 -2.75 0.63 -13.48
N GLY A 54 -3.22 1.88 -13.59
CA GLY A 54 -4.38 2.23 -14.42
C GLY A 54 -5.74 1.77 -13.89
N LEU A 55 -5.85 1.50 -12.59
CA LEU A 55 -7.07 0.96 -11.98
C LEU A 55 -8.10 2.05 -11.68
N SER A 56 -9.37 1.70 -11.87
CA SER A 56 -10.50 2.57 -11.51
C SER A 56 -11.72 1.71 -11.16
N TYR A 57 -11.95 1.50 -9.86
CA TYR A 57 -13.12 0.82 -9.34
C TYR A 57 -13.54 1.39 -7.99
N THR A 58 -14.82 1.24 -7.64
CA THR A 58 -15.47 1.95 -6.53
C THR A 58 -14.79 1.72 -5.18
N GLN A 59 -14.33 0.50 -4.89
CA GLN A 59 -13.72 0.15 -3.61
C GLN A 59 -12.23 0.49 -3.53
N LEU A 60 -11.61 1.05 -4.57
CA LEU A 60 -10.16 1.22 -4.63
C LEU A 60 -9.64 2.15 -3.53
N ALA A 61 -10.32 3.29 -3.31
CA ALA A 61 -9.94 4.24 -2.26
C ALA A 61 -10.08 3.62 -0.86
N GLU A 62 -11.18 2.91 -0.60
CA GLU A 62 -11.41 2.22 0.68
C GLU A 62 -10.34 1.15 0.94
N ARG A 63 -9.95 0.39 -0.10
CA ARG A 63 -8.88 -0.61 -0.02
C ARG A 63 -7.53 0.02 0.32
N CYS A 64 -7.21 1.18 -0.25
CA CYS A 64 -5.98 1.92 0.06
C CYS A 64 -5.98 2.46 1.51
N ASP A 65 -7.10 2.99 1.99
CA ASP A 65 -7.26 3.45 3.38
C ASP A 65 -7.09 2.30 4.38
N LYS A 66 -7.75 1.16 4.14
CA LYS A 66 -7.62 -0.04 5.00
C LYS A 66 -6.18 -0.53 5.06
N ALA A 67 -5.50 -0.62 3.92
CA ALA A 67 -4.10 -1.02 3.87
C ALA A 67 -3.21 -0.04 4.65
N ALA A 68 -3.36 1.26 4.45
CA ALA A 68 -2.59 2.27 5.18
C ALA A 68 -2.77 2.17 6.69
N ARG A 69 -4.00 1.97 7.17
CA ARG A 69 -4.29 1.76 8.59
C ARG A 69 -3.65 0.49 9.14
N ALA A 70 -3.72 -0.62 8.41
CA ALA A 70 -3.10 -1.88 8.82
C ALA A 70 -1.57 -1.74 8.94
N VAL A 71 -0.94 -1.10 7.96
CA VAL A 71 0.50 -0.81 7.92
C VAL A 71 0.91 0.09 9.10
N ALA A 72 0.15 1.15 9.37
CA ALA A 72 0.42 2.05 10.49
C ALA A 72 0.19 1.40 11.87
N ALA A 73 -0.76 0.47 11.98
CA ALA A 73 -0.96 -0.30 13.21
C ALA A 73 0.18 -1.30 13.49
N PHE A 74 0.90 -1.71 12.44
CA PHE A 74 2.03 -2.65 12.53
C PHE A 74 3.38 -1.96 12.80
N ARG A 75 3.40 -0.67 13.12
CA ARG A 75 4.61 0.06 13.52
C ARG A 75 5.37 -0.78 14.57
N PRO A 76 6.55 -1.34 14.25
CA PRO A 76 7.39 -1.90 15.27
C PRO A 76 7.76 -0.73 16.18
N ASP A 77 7.62 -0.90 17.49
CA ASP A 77 8.19 0.02 18.44
C ASP A 77 9.69 0.14 18.11
N LEU A 78 10.10 1.27 17.49
CA LEU A 78 11.49 1.61 17.22
C LEU A 78 12.14 2.16 18.48
#